data_AF-A0A962I5T4-F1
#
_entry.id   AF-A0A962I5T4-F1
#
_cell.length_a   1.000
_cell.length_b   1.000
_cell.length_c   1.000
_cell.angle_alpha   90.00
_cell.angle_beta   90.00
_cell.angle_gamma   90.00
#
_symmetry.space_group_name_H-M   'P 1'
#
loop_
_entity.id
_entity.type
_entity.pdbx_description
1 polymer ?
#
loop_
_entity_poly.entity_id
_entity_poly.type
_entity_poly.pdbx_seq_one_letter_code
_entity_poly.pdbx_strand_id
1 'polypeptide(L)'
;MTAMMWFDQLLHLALHLGLLVILYVGVVQAIGWRHRPLRSPPRTVAGEQLRVYEGRYKGRIQDIQLEFEVPDTIQFTLRREGWFDRLAKAIGLVSETQLGEAKLDRTLYLELPGSLLQLNRAEPTALTWILGLDKRLRVQGARLLSLQASKGRLKLRALIVPARQSVDPLILSCVQWLEVPLAALRQLGSGQHPESPWPIVNRLIGWTWLIALAGGIALLHFGHAHIVDLGRLALAALILATLLTITGFIWLSHHYDLSSTRHRLLLSLAFIGWPTLWGASALLLRQINISLDPHPPSVTALADSELQLVQRRRIQDRYALAFETVDGRTRRIDVGLFQTLSWLSRWDTQTGDRLQLQQHQGALGIAWRQVAERAESESP
;
A
#
# COMPACT_ATOMS: atom_id res chain seq x y z
N MET A 1 28.55 -19.16 -7.32
CA MET A 1 27.33 -19.68 -8.00
C MET A 1 26.18 -19.91 -7.02
N THR A 2 26.40 -20.54 -5.87
CA THR A 2 25.34 -20.80 -4.87
C THR A 2 24.66 -19.51 -4.37
N ALA A 3 25.41 -18.46 -4.01
CA ALA A 3 24.83 -17.21 -3.49
C ALA A 3 23.84 -16.51 -4.44
N MET A 4 24.07 -16.59 -5.75
CA MET A 4 23.21 -15.97 -6.77
C MET A 4 21.87 -16.73 -6.92
N MET A 5 21.92 -18.06 -6.77
CA MET A 5 20.73 -18.91 -6.80
C MET A 5 19.83 -18.73 -5.57
N TRP A 6 20.42 -18.44 -4.40
CA TRP A 6 19.67 -18.08 -3.18
C TRP A 6 19.00 -16.71 -3.31
N PHE A 7 19.66 -15.76 -3.98
CA PHE A 7 19.12 -14.41 -4.18
C PHE A 7 17.85 -14.43 -5.05
N ASP A 8 17.86 -15.12 -6.19
CA ASP A 8 16.67 -15.22 -7.05
C ASP A 8 15.50 -15.91 -6.36
N GLN A 9 15.76 -16.96 -5.57
CA GLN A 9 14.72 -17.64 -4.80
C GLN A 9 14.13 -16.75 -3.71
N LEU A 10 14.98 -16.01 -3.00
CA LEU A 10 14.53 -15.03 -1.99
C LEU A 10 13.74 -13.88 -2.63
N LEU A 11 14.15 -13.43 -3.82
CA LEU A 11 13.46 -12.37 -4.56
C LEU A 11 12.07 -12.81 -5.01
N HIS A 12 11.97 -14.00 -5.62
CA HIS A 12 10.68 -14.57 -5.99
C HIS A 12 9.78 -14.79 -4.77
N LEU A 13 10.33 -15.32 -3.67
CA LEU A 13 9.58 -15.50 -2.43
C LEU A 13 9.07 -14.16 -1.89
N ALA A 14 9.91 -13.13 -1.85
CA ALA A 14 9.54 -11.80 -1.39
C ALA A 14 8.44 -11.16 -2.26
N LEU A 15 8.50 -11.32 -3.58
CA LEU A 15 7.47 -10.84 -4.51
C LEU A 15 6.13 -11.56 -4.27
N HIS A 16 6.14 -12.89 -4.10
CA HIS A 16 4.92 -13.66 -3.84
C HIS A 16 4.33 -13.31 -2.47
N LEU A 17 5.17 -13.13 -1.44
CA LEU A 17 4.73 -12.70 -0.12
C LEU A 17 4.12 -11.30 -0.17
N GLY A 18 4.77 -10.37 -0.88
CA GLY A 18 4.28 -9.00 -1.07
C GLY A 18 2.92 -8.98 -1.76
N LEU A 19 2.75 -9.74 -2.84
CA LEU A 19 1.49 -9.87 -3.55
C LEU A 19 0.39 -10.47 -2.66
N LEU A 20 0.71 -11.53 -1.90
CA LEU A 20 -0.21 -12.15 -0.94
C LEU A 20 -0.67 -11.16 0.15
N VAL A 21 0.25 -10.35 0.68
CA VAL A 21 -0.08 -9.30 1.66
C VAL A 21 -0.98 -8.24 1.04
N ILE A 22 -0.69 -7.77 -0.18
CA ILE A 22 -1.53 -6.80 -0.88
C ILE A 22 -2.94 -7.38 -1.13
N LEU A 23 -3.04 -8.61 -1.62
CA LEU A 23 -4.31 -9.31 -1.82
C LEU A 23 -5.07 -9.49 -0.51
N TYR A 24 -4.39 -9.93 0.56
CA TYR A 24 -4.98 -10.11 1.87
C TYR A 24 -5.52 -8.79 2.42
N VAL A 25 -4.72 -7.72 2.39
CA VAL A 25 -5.15 -6.38 2.83
C VAL A 25 -6.31 -5.88 1.98
N GLY A 26 -6.25 -6.04 0.66
CA GLY A 26 -7.33 -5.67 -0.26
C GLY A 26 -8.63 -6.41 0.03
N VAL A 27 -8.56 -7.73 0.25
CA VAL A 27 -9.71 -8.57 0.61
C VAL A 27 -10.27 -8.17 1.98
N VAL A 28 -9.43 -7.97 2.99
CA VAL A 28 -9.87 -7.52 4.32
C VAL A 28 -10.54 -6.16 4.25
N GLN A 29 -10.00 -5.21 3.47
CA GLN A 29 -10.63 -3.91 3.25
C GLN A 29 -11.95 -4.01 2.48
N ALA A 30 -12.02 -4.84 1.43
CA ALA A 30 -13.24 -5.06 0.65
C ALA A 30 -14.34 -5.73 1.49
N ILE A 31 -13.98 -6.73 2.30
CA ILE A 31 -14.87 -7.38 3.27
C ILE A 31 -15.32 -6.36 4.34
N GLY A 32 -14.40 -5.57 4.89
CA GLY A 32 -14.71 -4.51 5.85
C GLY A 32 -15.61 -3.42 5.26
N TRP A 33 -15.49 -3.10 3.97
CA TRP A 33 -16.39 -2.20 3.26
C TRP A 33 -17.78 -2.81 3.05
N ARG A 34 -17.85 -4.10 2.71
CA ARG A 34 -19.11 -4.83 2.46
C ARG A 34 -19.89 -5.08 3.75
N HIS A 35 -19.21 -5.19 4.88
CA HIS A 35 -19.82 -5.27 6.21
C HIS A 35 -20.10 -3.91 6.86
N ARG A 36 -19.98 -2.79 6.13
CA ARG A 36 -20.56 -1.55 6.63
C ARG A 36 -22.07 -1.76 6.75
N PRO A 37 -22.64 -1.70 7.97
CA PRO A 37 -24.05 -1.95 8.16
C PRO A 37 -24.85 -1.03 7.23
N LEU A 38 -25.83 -1.62 6.53
CA LEU A 38 -26.86 -0.88 5.80
C LEU A 38 -27.33 0.27 6.68
N ARG A 39 -27.27 1.50 6.13
CA ARG A 39 -27.57 2.75 6.86
C ARG A 39 -28.82 2.58 7.71
N SER A 40 -28.66 2.51 9.03
CA SER A 40 -29.80 2.47 9.93
C SER A 40 -30.58 3.78 9.77
N PRO A 41 -31.92 3.74 9.73
CA PRO A 41 -32.72 4.95 9.65
C PRO A 41 -32.40 5.86 10.85
N PRO A 42 -32.47 7.19 10.68
CA PRO A 42 -32.29 8.12 11.80
C PRO A 42 -33.31 7.81 12.90
N ARG A 43 -32.86 7.88 14.15
CA ARG A 43 -33.67 7.73 15.37
C ARG A 43 -33.61 9.05 16.14
N THR A 44 -34.73 9.48 16.69
CA THR A 44 -34.77 10.63 17.59
C THR A 44 -34.54 10.16 19.01
N VAL A 45 -33.50 10.67 19.68
CA VAL A 45 -33.19 10.37 21.09
C VAL A 45 -32.95 11.70 21.80
N ALA A 46 -33.73 11.97 22.85
CA ALA A 46 -33.67 13.23 23.60
C ALA A 46 -33.75 14.50 22.70
N GLY A 47 -34.61 14.47 21.67
CA GLY A 47 -34.79 15.59 20.73
C GLY A 47 -33.73 15.67 19.63
N GLU A 48 -32.62 14.94 19.73
CA GLU A 48 -31.57 14.91 18.71
C GLU A 48 -31.84 13.81 17.68
N GLN A 49 -31.74 14.16 16.39
CA GLN A 49 -31.78 13.18 15.31
C GLN A 49 -30.39 12.55 15.14
N LEU A 50 -30.28 11.26 15.41
CA LEU A 50 -29.02 10.55 15.31
C LEU A 50 -29.15 9.18 14.67
N ARG A 51 -28.10 8.73 14.00
CA ARG A 51 -28.03 7.35 13.49
C ARG A 51 -27.25 6.50 14.47
N VAL A 52 -27.85 5.40 14.89
CA VAL A 52 -27.21 4.41 15.77
C VAL A 52 -26.82 3.21 14.95
N TYR A 53 -25.56 2.80 15.05
CA TYR A 53 -25.11 1.50 14.58
C TYR A 53 -24.60 0.69 15.76
N GLU A 54 -25.07 -0.55 15.86
CA GLU A 54 -24.68 -1.50 16.89
C GLU A 54 -23.88 -2.63 16.24
N GLY A 55 -22.60 -2.74 16.56
CA GLY A 55 -21.82 -3.91 16.17
C GLY A 55 -22.02 -5.01 17.21
N ARG A 56 -22.51 -6.16 16.72
CA ARG A 56 -22.86 -7.32 17.53
C ARG A 56 -21.89 -8.47 17.26
N TYR A 57 -21.46 -9.14 18.33
CA TYR A 57 -20.70 -10.38 18.27
C TYR A 57 -21.32 -11.39 19.22
N LYS A 58 -21.64 -12.59 18.70
CA LYS A 58 -22.33 -13.66 19.45
C LYS A 58 -23.58 -13.14 20.19
N GLY A 59 -24.38 -12.32 19.50
CA GLY A 59 -25.63 -11.76 20.03
C GLY A 59 -25.49 -10.62 21.06
N ARG A 60 -24.26 -10.23 21.43
CA ARG A 60 -24.01 -9.12 22.37
C ARG A 60 -23.45 -7.91 21.62
N ILE A 61 -23.83 -6.71 22.06
CA ILE A 61 -23.35 -5.45 21.51
C ILE A 61 -21.95 -5.19 22.06
N GLN A 62 -20.96 -5.11 21.17
CA GLN A 62 -19.55 -4.88 21.49
C GLN A 62 -19.09 -3.48 21.14
N ASP A 63 -19.67 -2.85 20.12
CA ASP A 63 -19.37 -1.48 19.76
C ASP A 63 -20.63 -0.74 19.33
N ILE A 64 -20.62 0.57 19.57
CA ILE A 64 -21.65 1.49 19.11
C ILE A 64 -21.01 2.60 18.28
N GLN A 65 -21.72 3.02 17.24
CA GLN A 65 -21.42 4.23 16.49
C GLN A 65 -22.64 5.13 16.48
N LEU A 66 -22.48 6.36 16.97
CA LEU A 66 -23.50 7.40 16.96
C LEU A 66 -23.09 8.47 15.94
N GLU A 67 -23.99 8.80 15.02
CA GLU A 67 -23.77 9.87 14.04
C GLU A 67 -24.74 11.02 14.29
N PHE A 68 -24.19 12.19 14.63
CA PHE A 68 -24.91 13.45 14.84
C PHE A 68 -24.73 14.37 13.63
N GLU A 69 -25.69 15.25 13.41
CA GLU A 69 -25.58 16.31 12.40
C GLU A 69 -24.78 17.49 12.92
N VAL A 70 -23.75 17.86 12.16
CA VAL A 70 -22.90 19.03 12.36
C VAL A 70 -22.68 19.71 11.01
N PRO A 71 -22.24 20.97 10.95
CA PRO A 71 -21.88 21.59 9.69
C PRO A 71 -20.76 20.82 8.97
N ASP A 72 -20.80 20.79 7.65
CA ASP A 72 -19.82 20.09 6.80
C ASP A 72 -18.44 20.75 6.75
N THR A 73 -18.39 22.01 7.16
CA THR A 73 -17.19 22.81 7.39
C THR A 73 -16.34 22.33 8.57
N ILE A 74 -16.94 21.61 9.53
CA ILE A 74 -16.22 21.06 10.68
C ILE A 74 -15.53 19.75 10.30
N GLN A 75 -14.21 19.72 10.40
CA GLN A 75 -13.41 18.53 10.10
C GLN A 75 -12.33 18.30 11.15
N PHE A 76 -12.47 17.21 11.90
CA PHE A 76 -11.44 16.74 12.81
C PHE A 76 -11.60 15.24 13.06
N THR A 77 -10.52 14.56 13.44
CA THR A 77 -10.58 13.20 13.97
C THR A 77 -9.81 13.13 15.27
N LEU A 78 -10.49 12.72 16.33
CA LEU A 78 -9.92 12.39 17.63
C LEU A 78 -9.96 10.86 17.75
N ARG A 79 -8.83 10.20 17.85
CA ARG A 79 -8.78 8.75 18.10
C ARG A 79 -7.82 8.44 19.22
N ARG A 80 -7.93 7.25 19.81
CA ARG A 80 -6.94 6.82 20.78
C ARG A 80 -5.58 6.60 20.11
N GLU A 81 -4.52 7.04 20.78
CA GLU A 81 -3.15 6.85 20.30
C GLU A 81 -2.76 5.36 20.35
N GLY A 82 -2.34 4.82 19.19
CA GLY A 82 -1.84 3.46 19.05
C GLY A 82 -0.41 3.30 19.56
N TRP A 83 0.10 2.06 19.57
CA TRP A 83 1.54 1.82 19.81
C TRP A 83 2.38 2.33 18.63
N PHE A 84 1.84 2.22 17.42
CA PHE A 84 2.51 2.65 16.19
C PHE A 84 2.59 4.17 16.09
N ASP A 85 1.52 4.88 16.47
CA ASP A 85 1.53 6.36 16.56
C ASP A 85 2.61 6.83 17.52
N ARG A 86 2.74 6.18 18.70
CA ARG A 86 3.80 6.45 19.68
C ARG A 86 5.19 6.22 19.13
N LEU A 87 5.39 5.13 18.38
CA LEU A 87 6.66 4.88 17.71
C LEU A 87 6.97 5.98 16.70
N ALA A 88 6.00 6.36 15.87
CA ALA A 88 6.16 7.42 14.87
C ALA A 88 6.48 8.79 15.50
N LYS A 89 5.86 9.12 16.63
CA LYS A 89 6.22 10.30 17.44
C LYS A 89 7.66 10.20 17.95
N ALA A 90 8.04 9.06 18.53
CA ALA A 90 9.34 8.85 19.16
C ALA A 90 10.51 9.04 18.18
N ILE A 91 10.34 8.66 16.91
CA ILE A 91 11.35 8.85 15.86
C ILE A 91 11.20 10.18 15.10
N GLY A 92 10.32 11.07 15.54
CA GLY A 92 10.12 12.40 14.94
C GLY A 92 9.42 12.38 13.58
N LEU A 93 8.80 11.27 13.18
CA LEU A 93 8.06 11.19 11.90
C LEU A 93 6.73 11.96 11.94
N VAL A 94 6.17 12.17 13.13
CA VAL A 94 4.90 12.87 13.34
C VAL A 94 5.12 13.95 14.39
N SER A 95 4.85 15.20 14.04
CA SER A 95 4.56 16.24 15.04
C SER A 95 3.05 16.33 15.17
N GLU A 96 2.53 16.11 16.36
CA GLU A 96 1.12 16.39 16.62
C GLU A 96 0.97 17.80 17.15
N THR A 97 -0.11 18.47 16.74
CA THR A 97 -0.55 19.68 17.41
C THR A 97 -0.99 19.32 18.82
N GLN A 98 -0.17 19.68 19.79
CA GLN A 98 -0.45 19.49 21.20
C GLN A 98 -1.52 20.48 21.64
N LEU A 99 -2.50 20.01 22.43
CA LEU A 99 -3.49 20.89 23.05
C LEU A 99 -2.95 21.56 24.32
N GLY A 100 -1.75 21.18 24.76
CA GLY A 100 -1.10 21.74 25.95
C GLY A 100 -1.45 21.00 27.25
N GLU A 101 -2.22 19.91 27.16
CA GLU A 101 -2.55 19.06 28.30
C GLU A 101 -1.78 17.73 28.24
N ALA A 102 -0.72 17.61 29.05
CA ALA A 102 0.20 16.47 28.99
C ALA A 102 -0.46 15.08 29.17
N LYS A 103 -1.54 14.97 29.96
CA LYS A 103 -2.28 13.71 30.10
C LYS A 103 -3.05 13.38 28.84
N LEU A 104 -3.55 14.39 28.15
CA LEU A 104 -4.43 14.25 27.02
C LEU A 104 -3.66 14.01 25.72
N ASP A 105 -2.58 14.77 25.52
CA ASP A 105 -1.65 14.63 24.38
C ASP A 105 -0.94 13.26 24.33
N ARG A 106 -0.96 12.51 25.45
CA ARG A 106 -0.46 11.13 25.56
C ARG A 106 -1.51 10.06 25.26
N THR A 107 -2.78 10.43 25.22
CA THR A 107 -3.89 9.47 25.16
C THR A 107 -4.66 9.56 23.84
N LEU A 108 -4.74 10.75 23.27
CA LEU A 108 -5.55 11.05 22.09
C LEU A 108 -4.68 11.59 20.96
N TYR A 109 -4.91 11.05 19.77
CA TYR A 109 -4.33 11.45 18.50
C TYR A 109 -5.31 12.37 17.77
N LEU A 110 -4.87 13.57 17.42
CA LEU A 110 -5.66 14.61 16.76
C LEU A 110 -5.27 14.73 15.29
N GLU A 111 -6.21 14.43 14.39
CA GLU A 111 -6.06 14.67 12.96
C GLU A 111 -6.87 15.93 12.59
N LEU A 112 -6.21 16.89 11.93
CA LEU A 112 -6.77 18.18 11.48
C LEU A 112 -7.33 19.03 12.64
N PRO A 113 -6.45 19.68 13.42
CA PRO A 113 -6.85 20.40 14.62
C PRO A 113 -7.57 21.73 14.33
N GLY A 114 -7.62 22.19 13.08
CA GLY A 114 -8.13 23.53 12.73
C GLY A 114 -9.50 23.84 13.37
N SER A 115 -10.48 22.96 13.17
CA SER A 115 -11.82 23.13 13.76
C SER A 115 -11.83 22.97 15.29
N LEU A 116 -10.96 22.14 15.86
CA LEU A 116 -10.88 21.96 17.32
C LEU A 116 -10.17 23.12 18.02
N LEU A 117 -9.18 23.74 17.38
CA LEU A 117 -8.53 24.96 17.88
C LEU A 117 -9.49 26.14 17.83
N GLN A 118 -10.28 26.25 16.76
CA GLN A 118 -11.35 27.23 16.68
C GLN A 118 -12.43 26.98 17.74
N LEU A 119 -12.81 25.72 17.95
CA LEU A 119 -13.71 25.34 19.05
C LEU A 119 -13.13 25.71 20.41
N ASN A 120 -11.84 25.46 20.65
CA ASN A 120 -11.20 25.84 21.90
C ASN A 120 -11.21 27.36 22.13
N ARG A 121 -11.03 28.14 21.06
CA ARG A 121 -11.05 29.61 21.12
C ARG A 121 -12.45 30.16 21.34
N ALA A 122 -13.46 29.58 20.70
CA ALA A 122 -14.83 30.04 20.77
C ALA A 122 -15.55 29.56 22.05
N GLU A 123 -15.37 28.28 22.40
CA GLU A 123 -16.07 27.63 23.51
C GLU A 123 -15.16 26.59 24.21
N PRO A 124 -14.29 27.03 25.15
CA PRO A 124 -13.36 26.15 25.87
C PRO A 124 -14.07 25.03 26.65
N THR A 125 -15.30 25.28 27.10
CA THR A 125 -16.10 24.29 27.83
C THR A 125 -16.44 23.09 26.93
N ALA A 126 -16.78 23.33 25.66
CA ALA A 126 -17.07 22.29 24.68
C ALA A 126 -15.87 21.38 24.43
N LEU A 127 -14.65 21.95 24.35
CA LEU A 127 -13.44 21.15 24.27
C LEU A 127 -13.29 20.28 25.53
N THR A 128 -13.42 20.87 26.73
CA THR A 128 -13.34 20.13 28.00
C THR A 128 -14.34 18.96 28.06
N TRP A 129 -15.55 19.14 27.50
CA TRP A 129 -16.55 18.08 27.36
C TRP A 129 -16.07 16.96 26.43
N ILE A 130 -15.58 17.30 25.24
CA ILE A 130 -15.01 16.34 24.28
C ILE A 130 -13.84 15.56 24.89
N LEU A 131 -12.95 16.26 25.60
CA LEU A 131 -11.76 15.71 26.22
C LEU A 131 -12.09 14.76 27.38
N GLY A 132 -13.12 15.09 28.17
CA GLY A 132 -13.61 14.24 29.26
C GLY A 132 -14.42 13.03 28.79
N LEU A 133 -14.71 12.89 27.49
CA LEU A 133 -15.64 11.89 26.97
C LEU A 133 -15.16 10.45 27.19
N ASP A 134 -13.86 10.14 27.01
CA ASP A 134 -13.34 8.79 27.30
C ASP A 134 -13.50 8.43 28.78
N LYS A 135 -13.27 9.39 29.69
CA LYS A 135 -13.45 9.16 31.13
C LYS A 135 -14.91 8.85 31.46
N ARG A 136 -15.86 9.62 30.90
CA ARG A 136 -17.31 9.40 31.10
C ARG A 136 -17.77 8.07 30.51
N LEU A 137 -17.29 7.70 29.32
CA LEU A 137 -17.55 6.39 28.71
C LEU A 137 -17.05 5.25 29.61
N ARG A 138 -15.86 5.37 30.20
CA ARG A 138 -15.30 4.34 31.10
C ARG A 138 -16.14 4.11 32.34
N VAL A 139 -16.69 5.17 32.93
CA VAL A 139 -17.65 5.06 34.06
C VAL A 139 -18.87 4.22 33.66
N GLN A 140 -19.31 4.35 32.41
CA GLN A 140 -20.41 3.56 31.84
C GLN A 140 -19.97 2.23 31.22
N GLY A 141 -18.75 1.73 31.49
CA GLY A 141 -18.27 0.45 30.93
C GLY A 141 -18.05 0.48 29.42
N ALA A 142 -17.65 1.62 28.87
CA ALA A 142 -17.28 1.79 27.47
C ALA A 142 -15.92 2.50 27.33
N ARG A 143 -15.31 2.44 26.15
CA ARG A 143 -14.04 3.09 25.82
C ARG A 143 -14.18 3.85 24.51
N LEU A 144 -13.66 5.07 24.46
CA LEU A 144 -13.64 5.84 23.23
C LEU A 144 -12.71 5.17 22.22
N LEU A 145 -13.23 4.82 21.03
CA LEU A 145 -12.41 4.39 19.90
C LEU A 145 -12.02 5.59 19.05
N SER A 146 -13.02 6.38 18.63
CA SER A 146 -12.81 7.58 17.83
C SER A 146 -14.00 8.54 17.92
N LEU A 147 -13.74 9.84 17.81
CA LEU A 147 -14.70 10.90 17.57
C LEU A 147 -14.28 11.65 16.30
N GLN A 148 -15.07 11.58 15.24
CA GLN A 148 -14.72 12.12 13.92
C GLN A 148 -15.81 13.05 13.40
N ALA A 149 -15.49 14.31 13.13
CA ALA A 149 -16.34 15.21 12.37
C ALA A 149 -15.89 15.21 10.90
N SER A 150 -16.81 14.86 9.98
CA SER A 150 -16.56 14.95 8.54
C SER A 150 -17.88 14.90 7.76
N LYS A 151 -17.95 15.62 6.63
CA LYS A 151 -19.09 15.56 5.69
C LYS A 151 -20.45 15.78 6.36
N GLY A 152 -20.50 16.76 7.26
CA GLY A 152 -21.70 17.16 7.99
C GLY A 152 -22.15 16.17 9.08
N ARG A 153 -21.25 15.28 9.51
CA ARG A 153 -21.56 14.26 10.53
C ARG A 153 -20.46 14.20 11.59
N LEU A 154 -20.86 14.22 12.86
CA LEU A 154 -20.00 13.87 13.99
C LEU A 154 -20.24 12.42 14.36
N LYS A 155 -19.22 11.58 14.21
CA LYS A 155 -19.27 10.14 14.45
C LYS A 155 -18.54 9.82 15.74
N LEU A 156 -19.28 9.40 16.76
CA LEU A 156 -18.73 8.87 17.99
C LEU A 156 -18.73 7.34 17.92
N ARG A 157 -17.56 6.71 18.02
CA ARG A 157 -17.40 5.25 18.12
C ARG A 157 -16.89 4.87 19.50
N ALA A 158 -17.59 3.95 20.15
CA ALA A 158 -17.21 3.44 21.47
C ALA A 158 -17.24 1.91 21.51
N LEU A 159 -16.25 1.33 22.20
CA LEU A 159 -16.16 -0.10 22.50
C LEU A 159 -16.74 -0.37 23.89
N ILE A 160 -17.63 -1.35 24.01
CA ILE A 160 -18.35 -1.69 25.23
C ILE A 160 -17.65 -2.85 25.94
N VAL A 161 -17.25 -2.63 27.20
CA VAL A 161 -16.47 -3.57 28.01
C VAL A 161 -17.02 -3.62 29.44
N PRO A 162 -17.69 -4.70 29.87
CA PRO A 162 -18.02 -5.91 29.10
C PRO A 162 -19.17 -5.70 28.12
N ALA A 163 -19.24 -6.52 27.05
CA ALA A 163 -20.30 -6.49 26.05
C ALA A 163 -21.70 -6.62 26.66
N ARG A 164 -22.68 -5.87 26.15
CA ARG A 164 -24.03 -5.73 26.74
C ARG A 164 -25.14 -6.22 25.82
N GLN A 165 -26.32 -6.50 26.37
CA GLN A 165 -27.53 -6.81 25.61
C GLN A 165 -28.27 -5.55 25.13
N SER A 166 -28.27 -4.49 25.93
CA SER A 166 -28.78 -3.16 25.57
C SER A 166 -27.75 -2.08 25.87
N VAL A 167 -27.78 -1.03 25.07
CA VAL A 167 -26.91 0.15 25.13
C VAL A 167 -27.71 1.44 25.21
N ASP A 168 -29.04 1.39 25.32
CA ASP A 168 -29.89 2.59 25.30
C ASP A 168 -29.53 3.61 26.40
N PRO A 169 -29.22 3.20 27.65
CA PRO A 169 -28.77 4.15 28.67
C PRO A 169 -27.45 4.83 28.33
N LEU A 170 -26.54 4.10 27.66
CA LEU A 170 -25.27 4.62 27.20
C LEU A 170 -25.47 5.60 26.04
N ILE A 171 -26.37 5.30 25.10
CA ILE A 171 -26.73 6.19 23.99
C ILE A 171 -27.29 7.50 24.55
N LEU A 172 -28.27 7.42 25.45
CA LEU A 172 -28.87 8.61 26.08
C LEU A 172 -27.82 9.46 26.79
N SER A 173 -26.93 8.82 27.56
CA SER A 173 -25.83 9.52 28.24
C SER A 173 -24.89 10.22 27.25
N CYS A 174 -24.56 9.56 26.13
CA CYS A 174 -23.70 10.15 25.10
C CYS A 174 -24.36 11.37 24.44
N VAL A 175 -25.67 11.34 24.20
CA VAL A 175 -26.42 12.50 23.67
C VAL A 175 -26.32 13.67 24.64
N GLN A 176 -26.59 13.44 25.93
CA GLN A 176 -26.52 14.49 26.97
C GLN A 176 -25.10 15.07 27.11
N TRP A 177 -24.07 14.24 27.07
CA TRP A 177 -22.68 14.73 27.17
C TRP A 177 -22.21 15.51 25.95
N LEU A 178 -22.82 15.25 24.79
CA LEU A 178 -22.47 15.90 23.52
C LEU A 178 -23.34 17.11 23.20
N GLU A 179 -24.39 17.39 23.98
CA GLU A 179 -25.29 18.52 23.74
C GLU A 179 -24.53 19.86 23.64
N VAL A 180 -23.69 20.18 24.65
CA VAL A 180 -22.88 21.41 24.66
C VAL A 180 -21.85 21.43 23.51
N PRO A 181 -21.03 20.38 23.29
CA PRO A 181 -20.15 20.30 22.13
C PRO A 181 -20.85 20.44 20.78
N LEU A 182 -22.01 19.81 20.59
CA LEU A 182 -22.75 19.84 19.33
C LEU A 182 -23.29 21.24 19.04
N ALA A 183 -23.84 21.93 20.05
CA ALA A 183 -24.29 23.30 19.92
C ALA A 183 -23.13 24.22 19.49
N ALA A 184 -21.98 24.12 20.14
CA ALA A 184 -20.79 24.91 19.82
C ALA A 184 -20.26 24.62 18.40
N LEU A 185 -20.19 23.35 18.00
CA LEU A 185 -19.79 22.96 16.64
C LEU A 185 -20.75 23.47 15.57
N ARG A 186 -22.07 23.48 15.85
CA ARG A 186 -23.10 24.01 14.94
C ARG A 186 -22.96 25.53 14.76
N GLN A 187 -22.60 26.26 15.80
CA GLN A 187 -22.36 27.71 15.72
C GLN A 187 -21.11 28.05 14.90
N LEU A 188 -20.02 27.30 15.10
CA LEU A 188 -18.75 27.52 14.39
C LEU A 188 -18.84 27.32 12.89
N GLY A 189 -19.62 26.33 12.44
CA GLY A 189 -19.64 25.96 11.03
C GLY A 189 -20.37 26.91 10.09
N SER A 190 -20.83 28.07 10.59
CA SER A 190 -21.36 29.17 9.78
C SER A 190 -20.29 29.94 8.99
N GLY A 191 -19.00 29.75 9.30
CA GLY A 191 -17.88 30.36 8.59
C GLY A 191 -17.45 29.60 7.32
N GLN A 192 -17.05 30.34 6.28
CA GLN A 192 -16.35 29.76 5.13
C GLN A 192 -15.01 29.18 5.57
N HIS A 193 -14.81 27.87 5.38
CA HIS A 193 -13.55 27.21 5.67
C HIS A 193 -12.87 26.70 4.40
N PRO A 194 -11.52 26.70 4.40
CA PRO A 194 -10.75 26.23 3.25
C PRO A 194 -11.06 24.77 2.94
N GLU A 195 -11.14 24.47 1.65
CA GLU A 195 -11.38 23.11 1.16
C GLU A 195 -10.38 22.13 1.77
N SER A 196 -10.91 21.02 2.26
CA SER A 196 -10.08 19.97 2.82
C SER A 196 -9.14 19.38 1.76
N PRO A 197 -7.85 19.15 2.04
CA PRO A 197 -6.93 18.54 1.08
C PRO A 197 -7.23 17.05 0.82
N TRP A 198 -8.13 16.42 1.58
CA TRP A 198 -8.46 14.99 1.48
C TRP A 198 -8.80 14.47 0.08
N PRO A 199 -9.60 15.16 -0.76
CA PRO A 199 -9.92 14.67 -2.10
C PRO A 199 -8.68 14.60 -3.00
N ILE A 200 -7.70 15.47 -2.78
CA ILE A 200 -6.44 15.47 -3.56
C ILE A 200 -5.54 14.35 -3.04
N VAL A 201 -5.36 14.24 -1.72
CA VAL A 201 -4.55 13.20 -1.08
C VAL A 201 -5.06 11.80 -1.42
N ASN A 202 -6.38 11.57 -1.34
CA ASN A 202 -6.97 10.27 -1.70
C ASN A 202 -6.82 9.95 -3.19
N ARG A 203 -6.89 10.96 -4.07
CA ARG A 203 -6.61 10.80 -5.49
C ARG A 203 -5.14 10.40 -5.71
N LEU A 204 -4.19 11.08 -5.07
CA LEU A 204 -2.76 10.77 -5.17
C LEU A 204 -2.44 9.35 -4.66
N ILE A 205 -3.03 8.94 -3.53
CA ILE A 205 -2.90 7.57 -3.04
C ILE A 205 -3.47 6.57 -4.05
N GLY A 206 -4.65 6.84 -4.61
CA GLY A 206 -5.27 6.01 -5.65
C GLY A 206 -4.39 5.86 -6.90
N TRP A 207 -3.80 6.97 -7.39
CA TRP A 207 -2.85 6.95 -8.50
C TRP A 207 -1.58 6.16 -8.16
N THR A 208 -1.07 6.29 -6.94
CA THR A 208 0.10 5.53 -6.48
C THR A 208 -0.18 4.03 -6.53
N TRP A 209 -1.37 3.59 -6.11
CA TRP A 209 -1.79 2.19 -6.22
C TRP A 209 -1.98 1.73 -7.66
N LEU A 210 -2.53 2.57 -8.54
CA LEU A 210 -2.71 2.22 -9.94
C LEU A 210 -1.36 2.07 -10.66
N ILE A 211 -0.41 2.97 -10.38
CA ILE A 211 0.97 2.88 -10.87
C ILE A 211 1.66 1.64 -10.28
N ALA A 212 1.42 1.32 -9.00
CA ALA A 212 1.89 0.10 -8.36
C ALA A 212 1.41 -1.16 -9.06
N LEU A 213 0.11 -1.22 -9.34
CA LEU A 213 -0.49 -2.33 -10.05
C LEU A 213 0.05 -2.44 -11.48
N ALA A 214 0.15 -1.32 -12.19
CA ALA A 214 0.71 -1.29 -13.56
C ALA A 214 2.17 -1.74 -13.59
N GLY A 215 2.99 -1.26 -12.64
CA GLY A 215 4.39 -1.69 -12.48
C GLY A 215 4.50 -3.17 -12.13
N GLY A 216 3.62 -3.68 -11.26
CA GLY A 216 3.52 -5.11 -10.93
C GLY A 216 3.13 -5.97 -12.13
N ILE A 217 2.12 -5.55 -12.91
CA ILE A 217 1.70 -6.25 -14.14
C ILE A 217 2.83 -6.24 -15.18
N ALA A 218 3.53 -5.11 -15.32
CA ALA A 218 4.65 -5.01 -16.24
C ALA A 218 5.85 -5.87 -15.78
N LEU A 219 6.08 -6.02 -14.47
CA LEU A 219 7.02 -7.00 -13.91
C LEU A 219 6.62 -8.45 -14.16
N LEU A 220 5.32 -8.77 -14.23
CA LEU A 220 4.85 -10.10 -14.60
C LEU A 220 5.05 -10.37 -16.11
N HIS A 221 4.96 -9.33 -16.95
CA HIS A 221 5.28 -9.37 -18.38
C HIS A 221 6.78 -9.23 -18.68
N PHE A 222 7.64 -9.20 -17.66
CA PHE A 222 9.08 -8.91 -17.76
C PHE A 222 9.89 -9.94 -18.56
N GLY A 223 9.29 -11.01 -19.08
CA GLY A 223 10.05 -12.11 -19.65
C GLY A 223 9.42 -12.78 -20.86
N HIS A 224 9.48 -12.17 -22.05
CA HIS A 224 9.05 -12.88 -23.27
C HIS A 224 10.03 -12.84 -24.46
N ALA A 225 11.21 -12.20 -24.38
CA ALA A 225 12.16 -12.19 -25.51
C ALA A 225 13.66 -12.03 -25.18
N HIS A 226 14.03 -11.45 -24.03
CA HIS A 226 15.43 -11.12 -23.74
C HIS A 226 15.85 -11.66 -22.38
N ILE A 227 16.98 -12.37 -22.34
CA ILE A 227 17.62 -12.83 -21.11
C ILE A 227 18.60 -11.74 -20.67
N VAL A 228 18.33 -11.06 -19.57
CA VAL A 228 19.16 -9.95 -19.05
C VAL A 228 19.88 -10.40 -17.78
N ASP A 229 21.07 -9.87 -17.51
CA ASP A 229 21.73 -10.02 -16.19
C ASP A 229 20.88 -9.35 -15.09
N LEU A 230 20.01 -10.15 -14.46
CA LEU A 230 19.04 -9.71 -13.46
C LEU A 230 19.73 -9.11 -12.22
N GLY A 231 20.92 -9.58 -11.84
CA GLY A 231 21.61 -9.10 -10.64
C GLY A 231 22.03 -7.63 -10.78
N ARG A 232 22.70 -7.29 -11.89
CA ARG A 232 23.13 -5.91 -12.18
C ARG A 232 21.92 -5.00 -12.41
N LEU A 233 20.92 -5.48 -13.14
CA LEU A 233 19.69 -4.74 -13.40
C LEU A 233 18.90 -4.45 -12.12
N ALA A 234 18.73 -5.45 -11.26
CA ALA A 234 18.02 -5.30 -9.99
C ALA A 234 18.73 -4.31 -9.06
N LEU A 235 20.07 -4.34 -9.01
CA LEU A 235 20.87 -3.40 -8.23
C LEU A 235 20.73 -1.96 -8.77
N ALA A 236 20.88 -1.75 -10.08
CA ALA A 236 20.71 -0.44 -10.69
C ALA A 236 19.29 0.11 -10.46
N ALA A 237 18.27 -0.74 -10.61
CA ALA A 237 16.89 -0.39 -10.32
C ALA A 237 16.66 -0.04 -8.85
N LEU A 238 17.30 -0.77 -7.93
CA LEU A 238 17.21 -0.54 -6.49
C LEU A 238 17.77 0.83 -6.11
N ILE A 239 18.94 1.18 -6.66
CA ILE A 239 19.57 2.48 -6.46
C ILE A 239 18.65 3.59 -6.98
N LEU A 240 18.16 3.48 -8.22
CA LEU A 240 17.29 4.48 -8.83
C LEU A 240 15.99 4.67 -8.02
N ALA A 241 15.31 3.58 -7.66
CA ALA A 241 14.09 3.62 -6.88
C ALA A 241 14.28 4.23 -5.48
N THR A 242 15.42 3.92 -4.84
CA THR A 242 15.78 4.48 -3.54
C THR A 242 16.05 5.98 -3.64
N LEU A 243 16.78 6.44 -4.65
CA LEU A 243 17.01 7.87 -4.91
C LEU A 243 15.69 8.62 -5.17
N LEU A 244 14.81 8.06 -6.00
CA LEU A 244 13.49 8.65 -6.27
C LEU A 244 12.62 8.70 -5.02
N THR A 245 12.66 7.64 -4.20
CA THR A 245 11.93 7.59 -2.93
C THR A 245 12.46 8.65 -1.97
N ILE A 246 13.78 8.74 -1.75
CA ILE A 246 14.40 9.79 -0.91
C ILE A 246 14.01 11.19 -1.40
N THR A 247 14.06 11.43 -2.71
CA THR A 247 13.66 12.71 -3.30
C THR A 247 12.19 13.02 -3.02
N GLY A 248 11.30 12.02 -3.18
CA GLY A 248 9.89 12.14 -2.83
C GLY A 248 9.67 12.38 -1.33
N PHE A 249 10.43 11.74 -0.47
CA PHE A 249 10.43 11.96 0.99
C PHE A 249 10.81 13.39 1.33
N ILE A 250 11.87 13.93 0.74
CA ILE A 250 12.32 15.32 0.95
C ILE A 250 11.26 16.30 0.43
N TRP A 251 10.75 16.06 -0.78
CA TRP A 251 9.74 16.92 -1.40
C TRP A 251 8.45 16.97 -0.57
N LEU A 252 7.91 15.80 -0.18
CA LEU A 252 6.74 15.69 0.70
C LEU A 252 7.01 16.32 2.06
N SER A 253 8.24 16.21 2.55
CA SER A 253 8.63 16.78 3.84
C SER A 253 8.69 18.30 3.84
N HIS A 254 8.96 18.92 2.70
CA HIS A 254 9.02 20.37 2.56
C HIS A 254 7.65 20.98 2.24
N HIS A 255 6.81 20.29 1.46
CA HIS A 255 5.53 20.84 0.98
C HIS A 255 4.34 20.55 1.88
N TYR A 256 4.45 19.54 2.76
CA TYR A 256 3.38 19.19 3.68
C TYR A 256 3.84 19.39 5.12
N ASP A 257 3.06 20.18 5.86
CA ASP A 257 3.22 20.33 7.30
C ASP A 257 3.19 18.95 7.98
N LEU A 258 3.90 18.89 9.11
CA LEU A 258 4.01 17.74 10.00
C LEU A 258 2.62 17.37 10.55
N SER A 259 1.83 16.69 9.73
CA SER A 259 0.47 16.25 10.02
C SER A 259 0.38 14.74 9.89
N SER A 260 -0.67 14.16 10.50
CA SER A 260 -1.02 12.74 10.34
C SER A 260 -1.14 12.30 8.88
N THR A 261 -1.50 13.25 8.00
CA THR A 261 -1.60 13.06 6.55
C THR A 261 -0.23 12.84 5.90
N ARG A 262 0.78 13.64 6.27
CA ARG A 262 2.16 13.48 5.78
C ARG A 262 2.69 12.09 6.10
N HIS A 263 2.51 11.62 7.34
CA HIS A 263 3.01 10.29 7.73
C HIS A 263 2.34 9.16 6.96
N ARG A 264 1.02 9.19 6.76
CA ARG A 264 0.31 8.20 5.94
C ARG A 264 0.83 8.19 4.49
N LEU A 265 1.09 9.37 3.93
CA LEU A 265 1.68 9.49 2.59
C LEU A 265 3.10 8.94 2.55
N LEU A 266 3.95 9.29 3.52
CA LEU A 266 5.32 8.79 3.61
C LEU A 266 5.39 7.27 3.77
N LEU A 267 4.53 6.69 4.62
CA LEU A 267 4.42 5.25 4.74
C LEU A 267 3.90 4.60 3.46
N SER A 268 2.90 5.21 2.82
CA SER A 268 2.41 4.69 1.54
C SER A 268 3.52 4.70 0.50
N LEU A 269 4.31 5.77 0.46
CA LEU A 269 5.48 5.88 -0.42
C LEU A 269 6.53 4.82 -0.08
N ALA A 270 6.83 4.59 1.21
CA ALA A 270 7.82 3.60 1.62
C ALA A 270 7.40 2.15 1.35
N PHE A 271 6.17 1.79 1.70
CA PHE A 271 5.73 0.39 1.67
C PHE A 271 5.11 -0.02 0.34
N ILE A 272 4.47 0.90 -0.37
CA ILE A 272 3.78 0.63 -1.64
C ILE A 272 4.54 1.30 -2.80
N GLY A 273 4.95 2.56 -2.61
CA GLY A 273 5.67 3.32 -3.62
C GLY A 273 7.05 2.75 -3.94
N TRP A 274 7.86 2.39 -2.95
CA TRP A 274 9.24 1.93 -3.17
C TRP A 274 9.32 0.61 -3.96
N PRO A 275 8.57 -0.47 -3.63
CA PRO A 275 8.58 -1.69 -4.43
C PRO A 275 8.12 -1.45 -5.87
N THR A 276 7.14 -0.55 -6.05
CA THR A 276 6.64 -0.13 -7.35
C THR A 276 7.70 0.59 -8.17
N LEU A 277 8.35 1.58 -7.55
CA LEU A 277 9.42 2.35 -8.17
C LEU A 277 10.59 1.45 -8.56
N TRP A 278 10.91 0.46 -7.72
CA TRP A 278 11.93 -0.54 -8.03
C TRP A 278 11.57 -1.36 -9.26
N GLY A 279 10.34 -1.88 -9.33
CA GLY A 279 9.86 -2.63 -10.50
C GLY A 279 9.84 -1.79 -11.79
N ALA A 280 9.28 -0.58 -11.71
CA ALA A 280 9.23 0.36 -12.83
C ALA A 280 10.64 0.77 -13.28
N SER A 281 11.56 1.00 -12.35
CA SER A 281 12.96 1.31 -12.64
C SER A 281 13.64 0.16 -13.37
N ALA A 282 13.43 -1.10 -12.95
CA ALA A 282 14.00 -2.26 -13.63
C ALA A 282 13.51 -2.38 -15.08
N LEU A 283 12.22 -2.10 -15.33
CA LEU A 283 11.63 -2.12 -16.67
C LEU A 283 12.22 -1.04 -17.57
N LEU A 284 12.25 0.21 -17.08
CA LEU A 284 12.78 1.34 -17.83
C LEU A 284 14.27 1.16 -18.12
N LEU A 285 15.06 0.77 -17.12
CA LEU A 285 16.49 0.51 -17.30
C LEU A 285 16.74 -0.62 -18.29
N ARG A 286 15.95 -1.69 -18.27
CA ARG A 286 16.02 -2.76 -19.28
C ARG A 286 15.72 -2.23 -20.68
N GLN A 287 14.65 -1.46 -20.84
CA GLN A 287 14.26 -0.93 -22.14
C GLN A 287 15.33 0.01 -22.70
N ILE A 288 15.82 0.93 -21.88
CA ILE A 288 16.94 1.84 -22.22
C ILE A 288 18.19 1.03 -22.59
N ASN A 289 18.53 0.01 -21.79
CA ASN A 289 19.71 -0.81 -22.01
C ASN A 289 19.67 -1.58 -23.35
N ILE A 290 18.48 -2.00 -23.79
CA ILE A 290 18.29 -2.73 -25.05
C ILE A 290 18.16 -1.75 -26.22
N SER A 291 17.30 -0.72 -26.11
CA SER A 291 16.97 0.17 -27.22
C SER A 291 18.10 1.12 -27.60
N LEU A 292 18.98 1.44 -26.65
CA LEU A 292 20.11 2.33 -26.88
C LEU A 292 21.43 1.57 -27.00
N ASP A 293 21.42 0.23 -27.12
CA ASP A 293 22.67 -0.54 -27.24
C ASP A 293 23.33 -0.25 -28.59
N PRO A 294 24.49 0.43 -28.63
CA PRO A 294 25.14 0.75 -29.90
C PRO A 294 26.00 -0.40 -30.42
N HIS A 295 26.22 -1.45 -29.62
CA HIS A 295 27.17 -2.50 -29.94
C HIS A 295 26.54 -3.55 -30.84
N PRO A 296 27.24 -3.99 -31.91
CA PRO A 296 26.77 -5.12 -32.70
C PRO A 296 26.71 -6.38 -31.83
N PRO A 297 25.73 -7.28 -32.08
CA PRO A 297 25.64 -8.54 -31.35
C PRO A 297 26.93 -9.35 -31.52
N SER A 298 27.49 -9.81 -30.41
CA SER A 298 28.47 -10.89 -30.45
C SER A 298 27.72 -12.20 -30.67
N VAL A 299 27.82 -12.73 -31.89
CA VAL A 299 27.23 -14.02 -32.24
C VAL A 299 28.16 -15.09 -31.71
N THR A 300 27.72 -15.80 -30.67
CA THR A 300 28.39 -17.03 -30.25
C THR A 300 27.62 -18.17 -30.88
N ALA A 301 28.22 -18.85 -31.88
CA ALA A 301 27.65 -20.07 -32.40
C ALA A 301 27.55 -21.07 -31.24
N LEU A 302 26.35 -21.45 -30.86
CA LEU A 302 26.14 -22.54 -29.92
C LEU A 302 26.33 -23.83 -30.72
N ALA A 303 27.34 -24.61 -30.34
CA ALA A 303 27.49 -25.96 -30.87
C ALA A 303 26.27 -26.76 -30.39
N ASP A 304 25.57 -27.41 -31.33
CA ASP A 304 24.43 -28.32 -31.13
C ASP A 304 23.77 -28.20 -29.74
N SER A 305 23.00 -27.12 -29.54
CA SER A 305 22.31 -26.90 -28.28
C SER A 305 21.13 -27.85 -28.18
N GLU A 306 21.30 -28.98 -27.48
CA GLU A 306 20.19 -29.88 -27.19
C GLU A 306 19.29 -29.26 -26.10
N LEU A 307 18.08 -28.85 -26.50
CA LEU A 307 17.04 -28.42 -25.56
C LEU A 307 16.59 -29.60 -24.70
N GLN A 308 17.30 -29.86 -23.60
CA GLN A 308 16.93 -30.93 -22.68
C GLN A 308 15.80 -30.50 -21.74
N LEU A 309 14.62 -31.04 -22.01
CA LEU A 309 13.43 -30.90 -21.18
C LEU A 309 13.59 -31.73 -19.90
N VAL A 310 14.24 -31.17 -18.87
CA VAL A 310 14.45 -31.87 -17.60
C VAL A 310 13.19 -31.78 -16.72
N GLN A 311 12.28 -32.73 -16.89
CA GLN A 311 11.10 -32.86 -16.04
C GLN A 311 11.51 -33.38 -14.64
N ARG A 312 11.48 -32.53 -13.60
CA ARG A 312 11.69 -32.98 -12.21
C ARG A 312 10.35 -33.29 -11.53
N ARG A 313 10.20 -34.51 -11.03
CA ARG A 313 8.97 -35.01 -10.40
C ARG A 313 8.47 -34.14 -9.22
N ARG A 314 7.17 -33.82 -9.30
CA ARG A 314 6.13 -33.64 -8.27
C ARG A 314 5.65 -32.24 -7.83
N ILE A 315 6.37 -31.12 -7.98
CA ILE A 315 5.82 -29.82 -7.47
C ILE A 315 6.04 -28.61 -8.39
N GLN A 316 6.97 -28.63 -9.35
CA GLN A 316 7.13 -27.55 -10.33
C GLN A 316 7.89 -28.07 -11.56
N ASP A 317 7.26 -28.04 -12.73
CA ASP A 317 8.00 -28.21 -13.97
C ASP A 317 8.98 -27.03 -14.09
N ARG A 318 10.27 -27.34 -14.22
CA ARG A 318 11.32 -26.35 -14.50
C ARG A 318 11.95 -26.76 -15.81
N TYR A 319 11.92 -25.86 -16.78
CA TYR A 319 12.62 -26.08 -18.04
C TYR A 319 14.02 -25.50 -17.93
N ALA A 320 14.99 -26.16 -18.55
CA ALA A 320 16.35 -25.65 -18.61
C ALA A 320 16.84 -25.76 -20.04
N LEU A 321 17.45 -24.69 -20.53
CA LEU A 321 18.23 -24.72 -21.75
C LEU A 321 19.63 -25.18 -21.37
N ALA A 322 19.95 -26.42 -21.70
CA ALA A 322 21.33 -26.86 -21.76
C ALA A 322 21.87 -26.51 -23.15
N PHE A 323 23.05 -25.92 -23.22
CA PHE A 323 23.76 -25.75 -24.48
C PHE A 323 25.24 -26.03 -24.28
N GLU A 324 25.84 -26.62 -25.29
CA GLU A 324 27.27 -26.83 -25.33
C GLU A 324 27.92 -25.57 -25.90
N THR A 325 28.87 -25.02 -25.15
CA THR A 325 29.69 -23.91 -25.65
C THR A 325 30.75 -24.46 -26.61
N VAL A 326 31.28 -23.61 -27.50
CA VAL A 326 32.35 -23.99 -28.45
C VAL A 326 33.55 -24.65 -27.76
N ASP A 327 33.77 -24.35 -26.48
CA ASP A 327 34.82 -24.94 -25.66
C ASP A 327 34.49 -26.35 -25.12
N GLY A 328 33.40 -26.98 -25.57
CA GLY A 328 32.92 -28.30 -25.10
C GLY A 328 32.34 -28.28 -23.67
N ARG A 329 32.11 -27.09 -23.09
CA ARG A 329 31.51 -26.97 -21.74
C ARG A 329 30.01 -26.82 -21.87
N THR A 330 29.26 -27.76 -21.29
CA THR A 330 27.81 -27.63 -21.15
C THR A 330 27.49 -26.55 -20.13
N ARG A 331 26.77 -25.50 -20.55
CA ARG A 331 26.18 -24.51 -19.65
C ARG A 331 24.67 -24.74 -19.61
N ARG A 332 24.13 -24.72 -18.39
CA ARG A 332 22.70 -24.83 -18.15
C ARG A 332 22.16 -23.46 -17.74
N ILE A 333 21.21 -22.94 -18.50
CA ILE A 333 20.40 -21.79 -18.11
C ILE A 333 19.03 -22.34 -17.74
N ASP A 334 18.67 -22.23 -16.46
CA ASP A 334 17.30 -22.52 -16.05
C ASP A 334 16.38 -21.41 -16.57
N VAL A 335 15.35 -21.81 -17.32
CA VAL A 335 14.35 -20.90 -17.89
C VAL A 335 13.06 -21.07 -17.10
N GLY A 336 12.47 -19.96 -16.65
CA GLY A 336 11.24 -20.02 -15.86
C GLY A 336 10.09 -20.66 -16.65
N LEU A 337 9.19 -21.40 -15.99
CA LEU A 337 8.03 -22.07 -16.61
C LEU A 337 7.23 -21.15 -17.55
N PHE A 338 6.90 -19.95 -17.08
CA PHE A 338 6.16 -18.95 -17.85
C PHE A 338 6.94 -18.42 -19.06
N GLN A 339 8.26 -18.24 -18.92
CA GLN A 339 9.11 -17.83 -20.03
C GLN A 339 9.13 -18.93 -21.10
N THR A 340 9.22 -20.19 -20.67
CA THR A 340 9.31 -21.35 -21.55
C THR A 340 8.02 -21.59 -22.32
N LEU A 341 6.84 -21.47 -21.70
CA LEU A 341 5.56 -21.64 -22.41
C LEU A 341 5.34 -20.56 -23.48
N SER A 342 5.66 -19.29 -23.18
CA SER A 342 5.57 -18.21 -24.17
C SER A 342 6.58 -18.35 -25.31
N TRP A 343 7.77 -18.87 -24.99
CA TRP A 343 8.86 -19.06 -25.92
C TRP A 343 8.60 -20.25 -26.85
N LEU A 344 8.19 -21.40 -26.29
CA LEU A 344 7.78 -22.59 -27.04
C LEU A 344 6.55 -22.31 -27.92
N SER A 345 5.57 -21.54 -27.44
CA SER A 345 4.39 -21.19 -28.25
C SER A 345 4.72 -20.31 -29.45
N ARG A 346 5.82 -19.55 -29.38
CA ARG A 346 6.15 -18.56 -30.41
C ARG A 346 7.04 -19.15 -31.50
N TRP A 347 7.85 -20.16 -31.19
CA TRP A 347 8.98 -20.54 -32.04
C TRP A 347 8.86 -21.91 -32.71
N ASP A 348 7.80 -22.69 -32.45
CA ASP A 348 7.61 -24.06 -32.99
C ASP A 348 8.90 -24.90 -33.01
N THR A 349 9.74 -24.69 -31.98
CA THR A 349 11.06 -25.29 -31.90
C THR A 349 10.94 -26.73 -31.49
N GLN A 350 11.46 -27.63 -32.32
CA GLN A 350 11.57 -29.05 -32.02
C GLN A 350 12.89 -29.31 -31.30
N THR A 351 12.91 -30.36 -30.47
CA THR A 351 14.15 -30.84 -29.84
C THR A 351 15.16 -31.19 -30.94
N GLY A 352 16.35 -30.58 -30.89
CA GLY A 352 17.40 -30.76 -31.91
C GLY A 352 17.61 -29.56 -32.84
N ASP A 353 16.75 -28.54 -32.75
CA ASP A 353 16.95 -27.30 -33.51
C ASP A 353 18.23 -26.55 -33.09
N ARG A 354 19.00 -26.12 -34.09
CA ARG A 354 20.15 -25.23 -33.90
C ARG A 354 19.67 -23.80 -33.72
N LEU A 355 19.90 -23.24 -32.53
CA LEU A 355 19.56 -21.87 -32.21
C LEU A 355 20.83 -21.03 -32.07
N GLN A 356 20.85 -19.87 -32.72
CA GLN A 356 21.91 -18.90 -32.52
C GLN A 356 21.55 -17.97 -31.37
N LEU A 357 22.48 -17.79 -30.42
CA LEU A 357 22.30 -16.86 -29.31
C LEU A 357 23.15 -15.61 -29.59
N GLN A 358 22.48 -14.48 -29.78
CA GLN A 358 23.11 -13.18 -29.88
C GLN A 358 23.31 -12.63 -28.46
N GLN A 359 24.56 -12.43 -28.07
CA GLN A 359 24.89 -11.75 -26.83
C GLN A 359 25.22 -10.28 -27.12
N HIS A 360 24.54 -9.41 -26.41
CA HIS A 360 24.68 -7.97 -26.47
C HIS A 360 25.29 -7.45 -25.16
N GLN A 361 26.11 -6.39 -25.25
CA GLN A 361 26.71 -5.78 -24.06
C GLN A 361 25.71 -4.92 -23.26
N GLY A 362 24.72 -4.33 -23.94
CA GLY A 362 23.77 -3.39 -23.36
C GLY A 362 24.33 -1.97 -23.26
N ALA A 363 23.48 -0.98 -23.49
CA ALA A 363 23.84 0.45 -23.37
C ALA A 363 24.36 0.85 -21.98
N LEU A 364 23.89 0.15 -20.93
CA LEU A 364 24.25 0.40 -19.54
C LEU A 364 25.33 -0.58 -19.03
N GLY A 365 25.98 -1.34 -19.92
CA GLY A 365 26.92 -2.41 -19.54
C GLY A 365 26.26 -3.60 -18.83
N ILE A 366 24.94 -3.74 -19.00
CA ILE A 366 24.14 -4.86 -18.52
C ILE A 366 23.94 -5.81 -19.69
N ALA A 367 24.69 -6.90 -19.72
CA ALA A 367 24.61 -7.86 -20.81
C ALA A 367 23.19 -8.42 -20.94
N TRP A 368 22.72 -8.53 -22.18
CA TRP A 368 21.46 -9.15 -22.51
C TRP A 368 21.64 -10.09 -23.70
N ARG A 369 20.78 -11.09 -23.81
CA ARG A 369 20.83 -12.10 -24.86
C ARG A 369 19.47 -12.20 -25.53
N GLN A 370 19.53 -12.36 -26.84
CA GLN A 370 18.39 -12.64 -27.69
C GLN A 370 18.69 -13.92 -28.45
N VAL A 371 17.68 -14.76 -28.61
CA VAL A 371 17.79 -15.87 -29.53
C VAL A 371 17.55 -15.29 -30.93
N ALA A 372 18.49 -15.49 -31.85
CA ALA A 372 18.33 -15.07 -33.24
C ALA A 372 17.40 -16.04 -33.98
N GLU A 373 16.78 -15.55 -35.05
CA GLU A 373 16.01 -16.40 -35.97
C GLU A 373 16.84 -17.60 -36.43
N ARG A 374 16.14 -18.72 -36.72
CA ARG A 374 16.74 -19.95 -37.23
C ARG A 374 17.76 -19.59 -38.30
N ALA A 375 19.00 -20.04 -38.14
CA ALA A 375 19.90 -20.07 -39.27
C ALA A 375 19.19 -20.94 -40.31
N GLU A 376 18.76 -20.35 -41.43
CA GLU A 376 18.27 -21.12 -42.56
C GLU A 376 19.34 -22.18 -42.80
N SER A 377 18.97 -23.45 -42.59
CA SER A 377 19.90 -24.52 -42.91
C SER A 377 20.14 -24.35 -44.40
N GLU A 378 21.35 -23.95 -44.79
CA GLU A 378 21.78 -24.04 -46.17
C GLU A 378 21.42 -25.46 -46.60
N SER A 379 20.37 -25.53 -47.41
CA SER A 379 19.83 -26.80 -47.85
C SER A 379 20.94 -27.44 -48.69
N PRO A 380 21.40 -28.65 -48.35
CA PRO A 380 22.53 -29.26 -49.02
C PRO A 380 22.32 -29.42 -50.52
#